data_AF-A4X8H3-F1
#
_entry.id   AF-A4X8H3-F1
#
_cell.length_a   1.000
_cell.length_b   1.000
_cell.length_c   1.000
_cell.angle_alpha   90.00
_cell.angle_beta   90.00
_cell.angle_gamma   90.00
#
_symmetry.space_group_name_H-M   'P 1'
#
loop_
_entity.id
_entity.type
_entity.pdbx_description
1 polymer ?
#
loop_
_entity_poly.entity_id
_entity_poly.type
_entity_poly.pdbx_seq_one_letter_code
_entity_poly.pdbx_strand_id
1 'polypeptide(L)'
;MVGTWPGRFLARRLERLVDEPRPGAPRRITDDQVDEVIVKTLERRPGNQDNHWSTRSTARETGLSQMAVSRVWWAFGLKPHLVTPGSCRLIRCSWKRS
;
A
#
# COMPACT_ATOMS: atom_id res chain seq x y z
N MET A 1 -8.86 -33.50 8.44
CA MET A 1 -9.09 -34.58 7.46
C MET A 1 -9.15 -33.98 6.07
N VAL A 2 -8.11 -34.21 5.28
CA VAL A 2 -8.00 -33.86 3.86
C VAL A 2 -8.85 -34.88 3.09
N GLY A 3 -10.04 -34.48 2.63
CA GLY A 3 -10.96 -35.42 1.95
C GLY A 3 -11.84 -34.81 0.86
N THR A 4 -11.78 -33.50 0.62
CA THR A 4 -12.70 -32.84 -0.34
C THR A 4 -12.16 -32.78 -1.77
N TRP A 5 -10.89 -33.13 -1.97
CA TRP A 5 -10.23 -33.06 -3.27
C TRP A 5 -10.62 -34.21 -4.22
N PRO A 6 -10.69 -35.48 -3.76
CA PRO A 6 -11.05 -36.60 -4.64
C PRO A 6 -12.44 -36.45 -5.27
N GLY A 7 -13.45 -36.00 -4.50
CA GLY A 7 -14.79 -35.74 -5.03
C GLY A 7 -14.85 -34.58 -6.02
N ARG A 8 -14.08 -33.51 -5.79
CA ARG A 8 -13.99 -32.37 -6.72
C ARG A 8 -13.24 -32.71 -8.01
N PHE A 9 -12.24 -33.60 -7.93
CA PHE A 9 -11.49 -34.09 -9.07
C PHE A 9 -12.32 -35.01 -9.96
N LEU A 10 -13.09 -35.93 -9.37
CA LEU A 10 -13.96 -36.83 -10.15
C LEU A 10 -15.07 -36.09 -10.90
N ALA A 11 -15.65 -35.05 -10.28
CA ALA A 11 -16.76 -34.29 -10.87
C ALA A 11 -16.34 -33.28 -11.94
N ARG A 12 -15.11 -32.76 -11.92
CA ARG A 12 -14.68 -31.65 -12.79
C ARG A 12 -13.33 -31.85 -13.50
N ARG A 13 -12.70 -33.02 -13.32
CA ARG A 13 -11.42 -33.45 -13.92
C ARG A 13 -10.43 -32.29 -14.15
N LEU A 14 -10.04 -32.07 -15.41
CA LEU A 14 -9.02 -31.10 -15.81
C LEU A 14 -9.54 -29.65 -15.86
N GLU A 15 -10.85 -29.45 -16.06
CA GLU A 15 -11.46 -28.12 -16.22
C GLU A 15 -11.33 -27.25 -14.97
N ARG A 16 -11.24 -27.86 -13.79
CA ARG A 16 -11.07 -27.15 -12.51
C ARG A 16 -9.60 -26.96 -12.10
N LEU A 17 -8.66 -27.50 -12.88
CA LEU A 17 -7.23 -27.29 -12.65
C LEU A 17 -6.72 -26.03 -13.36
N VAL A 18 -7.57 -25.40 -14.17
CA VAL A 18 -7.29 -24.10 -14.75
C VAL A 18 -7.33 -23.07 -13.63
N ASP A 19 -6.19 -22.42 -13.38
CA ASP A 19 -6.11 -21.27 -12.48
C ASP A 19 -6.94 -20.15 -13.09
N GLU A 20 -8.19 -20.05 -12.66
CA GLU A 20 -8.99 -18.86 -12.88
C GLU A 20 -8.30 -17.72 -12.14
N PRO A 21 -8.08 -16.54 -12.77
CA PRO A 21 -7.39 -15.44 -12.12
C PRO A 21 -8.15 -15.08 -10.86
N ARG A 22 -7.66 -15.55 -9.71
CA ARG A 22 -8.31 -15.36 -8.44
C ARG A 22 -8.27 -13.86 -8.17
N PRO A 23 -9.41 -13.15 -8.20
CA PRO A 23 -9.39 -11.74 -7.93
C PRO A 23 -8.80 -11.57 -6.53
N GLY A 24 -7.65 -10.91 -6.47
CA GLY A 24 -6.96 -10.61 -5.21
C GLY A 24 -7.89 -9.82 -4.30
N ALA A 25 -7.60 -9.83 -2.99
CA ALA A 25 -8.37 -9.01 -2.06
C ALA A 25 -8.40 -7.55 -2.55
N PRO A 26 -9.59 -6.91 -2.62
CA PRO A 26 -9.70 -5.53 -3.09
C PRO A 26 -8.81 -4.63 -2.23
N ARG A 27 -8.14 -3.68 -2.89
CA ARG A 27 -7.25 -2.73 -2.21
C ARG A 27 -8.06 -1.96 -1.15
N ARG A 28 -7.66 -2.09 0.13
CA ARG A 28 -8.32 -1.39 1.26
C ARG A 28 -7.84 0.05 1.44
N ILE A 29 -6.73 0.40 0.82
CA ILE A 29 -6.15 1.75 0.86
C ILE A 29 -6.51 2.40 -0.48
N THR A 30 -7.23 3.52 -0.43
CA THR A 30 -7.59 4.27 -1.64
C THR A 30 -6.41 5.08 -2.15
N ASP A 31 -6.39 5.40 -3.44
CA ASP A 31 -5.33 6.21 -4.03
C ASP A 31 -5.26 7.61 -3.37
N ASP A 32 -6.40 8.16 -2.96
CA ASP A 32 -6.45 9.43 -2.23
C ASP A 32 -5.70 9.38 -0.89
N GLN A 33 -5.78 8.24 -0.18
CA GLN A 33 -5.03 8.04 1.07
C GLN A 33 -3.54 7.88 0.83
N VAL A 34 -3.15 7.30 -0.32
CA VAL A 34 -1.76 7.19 -0.74
C VAL A 34 -1.19 8.57 -1.06
N ASP A 35 -1.94 9.37 -1.82
CA ASP A 35 -1.57 10.75 -2.16
C ASP A 35 -1.40 11.60 -0.90
N GLU A 36 -2.33 11.49 0.06
CA GLU A 36 -2.26 12.22 1.33
C GLU A 36 -0.99 11.86 2.13
N VAL A 37 -0.61 10.58 2.18
CA VAL A 37 0.63 10.14 2.84
C VAL A 37 1.86 10.74 2.16
N ILE A 38 1.91 10.72 0.82
CA ILE A 38 3.06 11.20 0.05
C ILE A 38 3.20 12.72 0.22
N VAL A 39 2.12 13.47 0.01
CA VAL A 39 2.09 14.93 0.14
C VAL A 39 2.52 15.34 1.54
N LYS A 40 1.94 14.75 2.60
CA LYS A 40 2.34 15.07 3.98
C LYS A 40 3.81 14.77 4.26
N THR A 41 4.31 13.62 3.79
CA THR A 41 5.71 13.22 4.02
C THR A 41 6.69 14.14 3.30
N LEU A 42 6.35 14.65 2.11
CA LEU A 42 7.24 15.47 1.28
C LEU A 42 7.13 16.97 1.54
N GLU A 43 5.98 17.48 1.97
CA GLU A 43 5.72 18.92 2.05
C GLU A 43 5.67 19.45 3.47
N ARG A 44 5.34 18.61 4.45
CA ARG A 44 5.11 19.05 5.84
C ARG A 44 6.19 18.50 6.77
N ARG A 45 6.44 19.17 7.89
CA ARG A 45 7.17 18.58 9.03
C ARG A 45 6.19 17.94 10.00
N PRO A 46 6.54 16.81 10.65
CA PRO A 46 5.65 16.21 11.63
C PRO A 46 5.35 17.19 12.76
N GLY A 47 4.12 17.17 13.28
CA GLY A 47 3.74 17.99 14.44
C GLY A 47 4.43 17.57 15.75
N ASN A 48 5.11 16.43 15.73
CA ASN A 48 5.97 15.95 16.79
C ASN A 48 7.29 16.73 16.72
N GLN A 49 7.97 16.94 17.84
CA GLN A 49 9.26 17.65 17.95
C GLN A 49 10.43 16.96 17.19
N ASP A 50 10.14 15.99 16.33
CA ASP A 50 11.09 15.25 15.52
C ASP A 50 11.38 16.01 14.21
N ASN A 51 12.65 16.07 13.81
CA ASN A 51 13.04 16.69 12.53
C ASN A 51 12.70 15.82 11.29
N HIS A 52 12.30 14.55 11.48
CA HIS A 52 12.03 13.60 10.42
C HIS A 52 10.69 12.88 10.63
N TRP A 53 10.02 12.50 9.53
CA TRP A 53 8.81 11.70 9.60
C TRP A 53 9.08 10.30 10.15
N SER A 54 8.38 9.92 11.21
CA SER A 54 8.28 8.54 11.64
C SER A 54 7.04 7.88 11.03
N THR A 55 7.06 6.56 10.87
CA THR A 55 5.88 5.85 10.35
C THR A 55 4.66 6.05 11.25
N ARG A 56 4.88 6.19 12.57
CA ARG A 56 3.80 6.40 13.55
C ARG A 56 3.23 7.82 13.50
N SER A 57 4.05 8.84 13.26
CA SER A 57 3.56 10.22 13.14
C SER A 57 2.67 10.39 11.92
N THR A 58 3.12 9.87 10.78
CA THR A 58 2.36 9.88 9.53
C THR A 58 1.04 9.11 9.66
N ALA A 59 1.08 7.92 10.27
CA ALA A 59 -0.11 7.10 10.52
C ALA A 59 -1.16 7.82 11.39
N ARG A 60 -0.73 8.52 12.44
CA ARG A 60 -1.63 9.32 13.29
C ARG A 60 -2.28 10.46 12.53
N GLU A 61 -1.54 11.11 11.63
CA GLU A 61 -2.06 12.23 10.85
C GLU A 61 -2.96 11.83 9.69
N THR A 62 -2.75 10.66 9.06
CA THR A 62 -3.57 10.19 7.93
C THR A 62 -4.67 9.22 8.34
N GLY A 63 -4.73 8.84 9.63
CA GLY A 63 -5.69 7.85 10.13
C GLY A 63 -5.44 6.43 9.62
N LEU A 64 -4.28 6.18 9.00
CA LEU A 64 -3.89 4.87 8.48
C LEU A 64 -3.15 4.05 9.54
N SER A 65 -3.13 2.73 9.36
CA SER A 65 -2.25 1.88 10.16
C SER A 65 -0.78 2.14 9.84
N GLN A 66 0.09 1.98 10.84
CA GLN A 66 1.55 2.12 10.66
C GLN A 66 2.08 1.20 9.55
N MET A 67 1.52 -0.01 9.40
CA MET A 67 1.86 -0.94 8.32
C MET A 67 1.41 -0.49 6.93
N ALA A 68 0.27 0.18 6.83
CA ALA A 68 -0.18 0.77 5.57
C ALA A 68 0.81 1.84 5.10
N VAL A 69 1.21 2.75 6.00
CA VAL A 69 2.20 3.80 5.70
C VAL A 69 3.55 3.21 5.32
N SER A 70 4.05 2.20 6.06
CA SER A 70 5.31 1.52 5.68
C SER A 70 5.26 0.92 4.28
N ARG A 71 4.14 0.26 3.91
CA ARG A 71 3.98 -0.33 2.58
C ARG A 71 3.93 0.73 1.49
N VAL A 72 3.23 1.84 1.73
CA VAL A 72 3.22 2.99 0.83
C VAL A 72 4.66 3.47 0.62
N TRP A 73 5.40 3.77 1.69
CA TRP A 73 6.78 4.23 1.56
C TRP A 73 7.68 3.26 0.80
N TRP A 74 7.55 1.95 1.03
CA TRP A 74 8.31 0.94 0.29
C TRP A 74 7.94 0.88 -1.19
N ALA A 75 6.65 0.96 -1.52
CA ALA A 75 6.18 0.97 -2.91
C ALA A 75 6.70 2.19 -3.71
N PHE A 76 6.87 3.33 -3.05
CA PHE A 76 7.40 4.55 -3.66
C PHE A 76 8.91 4.77 -3.45
N GLY A 77 9.60 3.86 -2.75
CA GLY A 77 11.02 4.01 -2.43
C GLY A 77 11.34 5.19 -1.50
N LEU A 78 10.36 5.69 -0.75
CA LEU A 78 10.52 6.83 0.14
C LEU A 78 11.31 6.42 1.40
N LYS A 79 12.40 7.13 1.65
CA LYS A 79 13.21 7.00 2.86
C LYS A 79 13.07 8.28 3.68
N PRO A 80 12.18 8.34 4.68
CA PRO A 80 11.84 9.59 5.38
C PRO A 80 13.02 10.23 6.13
N HIS A 81 14.07 9.47 6.42
CA HIS A 81 15.31 9.98 7.01
C HIS A 81 16.27 10.61 5.98
N LEU A 82 16.07 10.35 4.68
CA LEU A 82 16.84 10.94 3.58
C LEU A 82 16.08 12.05 2.86
N VAL A 83 14.77 12.15 3.11
CA VAL A 83 13.91 13.14 2.47
C VAL A 83 13.95 14.42 3.29
N THR A 84 14.40 15.50 2.66
CA THR A 84 14.20 16.86 3.18
C THR A 84 12.84 17.38 2.70
N PRO A 85 11.98 17.89 3.60
CA PRO A 85 10.69 18.45 3.21
C PRO A 85 10.90 19.67 2.28
N GLY A 86 10.12 19.75 1.20
CA GLY A 86 10.21 20.79 0.17
C GLY A 86 10.70 20.35 -1.21
N SER A 87 10.83 19.04 -1.47
CA SER A 87 11.33 18.48 -2.74
C SER A 87 10.24 18.07 -3.75
N CYS A 88 8.96 18.31 -3.45
CA CYS A 88 7.86 17.81 -4.26
C CYS A 88 7.72 18.57 -5.60
N ARG A 89 8.26 18.02 -6.69
CA ARG A 89 7.98 18.48 -8.07
C ARG A 89 7.17 17.41 -8.80
N LEU A 90 5.84 17.45 -8.64
CA LEU A 90 4.84 16.81 -9.51
C LEU A 90 4.86 15.27 -9.60
N ILE A 91 4.34 14.57 -8.59
CA ILE A 91 4.07 13.11 -8.65
C ILE A 91 2.68 12.80 -9.24
N ARG A 92 1.80 13.81 -9.36
CA ARG A 92 0.37 13.66 -9.67
C ARG A 92 0.05 13.03 -11.03
N CYS A 93 1.01 12.95 -11.96
CA CYS A 93 0.77 12.46 -13.32
C CYS A 93 1.25 11.01 -13.60
N SER A 94 2.16 10.44 -12.81
CA SER A 94 2.75 9.13 -13.15
C SER A 94 2.00 7.93 -12.55
N TRP A 95 1.24 8.10 -11.47
CA TRP A 95 0.70 6.95 -10.72
C TRP A 95 -0.79 6.63 -10.96
N LYS A 96 -1.56 7.56 -11.55
CA LYS A 96 -2.98 7.31 -11.96
C LYS A 96 -3.12 6.34 -13.15
N ARG A 97 -2.04 5.64 -13.55
CA ARG A 97 -1.96 4.82 -14.78
C ARG A 97 -1.54 3.37 -14.52
N SER A 98 -1.69 2.85 -13.30
CA SER A 98 -1.33 1.47 -12.90
C SER A 98 -2.41 0.80 -12.05
#